data_AF-A0A2G2VF15-F1
#
_entry.id   AF-A0A2G2VF15-F1
#
_cell.length_a   1.000
_cell.length_b   1.000
_cell.length_c   1.000
_cell.angle_alpha   90.00
_cell.angle_beta   90.00
_cell.angle_gamma   90.00
#
_symmetry.space_group_name_H-M   'P 1'
#
loop_
_entity.id
_entity.type
_entity.pdbx_description
1 polymer ?
#
loop_
_entity_poly.entity_id
_entity_poly.type
_entity_poly.pdbx_seq_one_letter_code
_entity_poly.pdbx_strand_id
1 'polypeptide(L)'
;MKGSLGRLITRATLRTSPNKLFAKPYAENSSLYKSRRFVYYLSSKTPYEFSDYASLKPLLFPSSRPSLWSHFGGQKRTMFIQTQSTPNPLSLMFYPGKPVVEGGSADFPNARSAMNSPLAKALFGIDGITRVFFGSDFVTVTKSEEASWDFLKPEIFAAIMDFFSSGNPVFLDSSTAAAMDTAIHEDDSETVAMIKELLETRIRPAVQDDGGDIEYRGFDPDTGVVKLKMQGACSGCPSSSVTLKSGIENMLMHYVPEVKSVEQELDEDEQPALTGAPHE
;
A
#
# COMPACT_ATOMS: atom_id res chain seq x y z
N MET A 1 73.21 13.44 -32.03
CA MET A 1 73.90 14.23 -30.99
C MET A 1 73.11 14.11 -29.69
N LYS A 2 73.76 13.60 -28.63
CA LYS A 2 73.57 13.83 -27.18
C LYS A 2 72.11 13.85 -26.66
N GLY A 3 71.63 12.88 -25.88
CA GLY A 3 72.08 12.53 -24.52
C GLY A 3 71.40 13.46 -23.50
N SER A 4 70.93 13.09 -22.31
CA SER A 4 71.21 11.93 -21.46
C SER A 4 70.45 12.08 -20.12
N LEU A 5 70.23 10.95 -19.41
CA LEU A 5 70.05 10.78 -17.95
C LEU A 5 68.74 11.31 -17.31
N GLY A 6 67.93 10.54 -16.58
CA GLY A 6 68.14 9.28 -15.86
C GLY A 6 68.08 9.51 -14.35
N ARG A 7 67.21 8.78 -13.63
CA ARG A 7 67.44 8.30 -12.25
C ARG A 7 66.37 7.30 -11.80
N LEU A 8 66.81 6.05 -11.68
CA LEU A 8 66.30 4.98 -10.83
C LEU A 8 66.78 5.21 -9.38
N ILE A 9 65.93 5.06 -8.36
CA ILE A 9 66.31 4.64 -6.98
C ILE A 9 65.14 3.87 -6.30
N THR A 10 65.33 2.55 -6.20
CA THR A 10 65.07 1.60 -5.08
C THR A 10 63.82 1.63 -4.18
N ARG A 11 63.02 0.56 -4.32
CA ARG A 11 62.77 -0.56 -3.38
C ARG A 11 62.63 -0.26 -1.87
N ALA A 12 61.43 -0.53 -1.32
CA ALA A 12 61.28 -1.08 0.04
C ALA A 12 60.04 -1.99 0.12
N THR A 13 60.33 -3.26 0.42
CA THR A 13 59.44 -4.35 0.83
C THR A 13 58.79 -4.10 2.19
N LEU A 14 57.60 -4.65 2.44
CA LEU A 14 57.13 -5.31 3.68
C LEU A 14 55.66 -5.73 3.41
N ARG A 15 55.33 -7.02 3.20
CA ARG A 15 55.21 -8.17 4.12
C ARG A 15 53.71 -8.51 4.37
N THR A 16 53.36 -9.72 3.92
CA THR A 16 52.51 -10.74 4.58
C THR A 16 51.02 -10.44 4.91
N SER A 17 50.11 -11.04 4.10
CA SER A 17 49.12 -12.15 4.40
C SER A 17 48.44 -12.25 5.79
N PRO A 18 47.38 -13.07 5.98
CA PRO A 18 46.31 -13.58 5.09
C PRO A 18 44.90 -13.58 5.73
N ASN A 19 43.90 -14.04 4.96
CA ASN A 19 42.61 -14.59 5.41
C ASN A 19 42.68 -15.44 6.70
N LYS A 20 41.62 -15.35 7.53
CA LYS A 20 41.01 -16.34 8.46
C LYS A 20 39.99 -15.55 9.33
N LEU A 21 38.90 -16.04 9.89
CA LEU A 21 38.07 -17.26 9.85
C LEU A 21 36.88 -16.92 10.78
N PHE A 22 35.70 -17.44 10.45
CA PHE A 22 34.73 -18.09 11.35
C PHE A 22 34.44 -17.54 12.76
N ALA A 23 33.13 -17.26 12.94
CA ALA A 23 32.24 -17.77 13.99
C ALA A 23 32.54 -17.51 15.47
N LYS A 24 31.52 -16.98 16.18
CA LYS A 24 31.27 -17.16 17.62
C LYS A 24 29.89 -16.57 18.01
N PRO A 25 29.28 -16.93 19.16
CA PRO A 25 28.53 -18.17 19.31
C PRO A 25 27.12 -17.98 19.91
N TYR A 26 26.31 -19.03 19.78
CA TYR A 26 25.17 -19.33 20.63
C TYR A 26 25.63 -19.53 22.08
N ALA A 27 24.88 -18.99 23.04
CA ALA A 27 24.95 -19.40 24.44
C ALA A 27 23.54 -19.45 25.03
N GLU A 28 23.12 -20.68 25.33
CA GLU A 28 22.00 -21.04 26.19
C GLU A 28 22.19 -20.44 27.59
N ASN A 29 21.07 -20.14 28.25
CA ASN A 29 20.98 -20.43 29.68
C ASN A 29 19.58 -20.91 30.04
N SER A 30 19.53 -22.20 30.33
CA SER A 30 18.47 -22.96 30.97
C SER A 30 18.28 -22.58 32.44
N SER A 31 17.03 -22.51 32.87
CA SER A 31 16.60 -22.68 34.26
C SER A 31 15.10 -23.02 34.24
N LEU A 32 14.72 -24.28 33.98
CA LEU A 32 14.28 -25.23 35.02
C LEU A 32 13.51 -24.57 36.17
N TYR A 33 12.19 -24.77 36.25
CA TYR A 33 11.49 -25.18 37.48
C TYR A 33 10.09 -25.76 37.19
N LYS A 34 10.02 -27.09 37.35
CA LYS A 34 8.94 -27.97 37.83
C LYS A 34 7.46 -27.63 37.58
N SER A 35 6.87 -28.49 36.75
CA SER A 35 5.51 -29.01 36.79
C SER A 35 5.02 -29.41 38.20
N ARG A 36 3.75 -29.13 38.49
CA ARG A 36 2.90 -29.94 39.38
C ARG A 36 1.43 -29.83 38.96
N ARG A 37 0.94 -30.88 38.29
CA ARG A 37 -0.49 -31.25 38.24
C ARG A 37 -0.95 -31.58 39.65
N PHE A 38 -2.13 -31.10 40.03
CA PHE A 38 -2.88 -31.67 41.16
C PHE A 38 -4.29 -32.04 40.68
N VAL A 39 -4.56 -33.34 40.74
CA VAL A 39 -5.85 -33.97 40.56
C VAL A 39 -6.40 -34.22 41.97
N TYR A 40 -7.65 -33.85 42.22
CA TYR A 40 -8.43 -34.42 43.31
C TYR A 40 -9.70 -35.04 42.74
N TYR A 41 -9.91 -36.28 43.15
CA TYR A 41 -11.06 -37.13 42.88
C TYR A 41 -11.69 -37.49 44.24
N LEU A 42 -12.96 -37.93 44.20
CA LEU A 42 -13.80 -38.52 45.27
C LEU A 42 -14.43 -37.51 46.26
N SER A 43 -15.66 -37.67 46.77
CA SER A 43 -16.51 -38.86 46.92
C SER A 43 -17.98 -38.51 47.26
N SER A 44 -18.91 -39.28 46.67
CA SER A 44 -20.11 -39.96 47.24
C SER A 44 -21.31 -39.25 47.92
N LYS A 45 -22.48 -39.57 47.32
CA LYS A 45 -23.78 -40.05 47.89
C LYS A 45 -24.65 -39.03 48.64
N THR A 46 -25.96 -38.92 48.36
CA THR A 46 -27.01 -39.95 48.60
C THR A 46 -28.22 -39.86 47.64
N PRO A 47 -29.09 -40.91 47.62
CA PRO A 47 -30.14 -41.11 46.62
C PRO A 47 -31.53 -40.70 47.12
N TYR A 48 -32.45 -40.39 46.21
CA TYR A 48 -33.86 -40.63 46.44
C TYR A 48 -34.57 -40.93 45.12
N GLU A 49 -35.06 -42.15 45.04
CA GLU A 49 -35.87 -42.72 43.97
C GLU A 49 -37.33 -42.74 44.46
N PHE A 50 -38.28 -42.29 43.64
CA PHE A 50 -39.66 -42.76 43.74
C PHE A 50 -40.24 -42.84 42.33
N SER A 51 -40.70 -44.03 41.97
CA SER A 51 -41.18 -44.38 40.64
C SER A 51 -42.68 -44.11 40.47
N ASP A 52 -43.07 -44.16 39.19
CA ASP A 52 -44.36 -44.59 38.66
C ASP A 52 -45.61 -43.79 38.99
N TYR A 53 -46.06 -43.01 38.00
CA TYR A 53 -47.41 -43.20 37.48
C TYR A 53 -47.42 -43.20 35.95
N ALA A 54 -47.96 -44.29 35.43
CA ALA A 54 -48.17 -44.57 34.03
C ALA A 54 -49.24 -43.67 33.40
N SER A 55 -49.17 -43.64 32.07
CA SER A 55 -50.29 -43.42 31.15
C SER A 55 -50.72 -41.97 30.95
N LEU A 56 -50.48 -41.46 29.73
CA LEU A 56 -51.50 -40.93 28.81
C LEU A 56 -50.79 -40.33 27.57
N LYS A 57 -50.83 -41.05 26.44
CA LYS A 57 -50.94 -40.46 25.08
C LYS A 57 -52.43 -40.17 24.87
N PRO A 58 -52.91 -39.18 24.07
CA PRO A 58 -52.39 -38.75 22.76
C PRO A 58 -52.46 -37.20 22.59
N LEU A 59 -51.97 -36.54 21.53
CA LEU A 59 -52.59 -36.42 20.20
C LEU A 59 -51.61 -35.68 19.28
N LEU A 60 -51.46 -36.18 18.07
CA LEU A 60 -50.74 -35.54 16.97
C LEU A 60 -51.60 -34.38 16.45
N PHE A 61 -51.13 -33.15 16.63
CA PHE A 61 -51.60 -32.00 15.85
C PHE A 61 -50.62 -31.78 14.69
N PRO A 62 -51.07 -31.75 13.42
CA PRO A 62 -50.22 -31.29 12.33
C PRO A 62 -50.12 -29.77 12.43
N SER A 63 -49.04 -29.26 13.04
CA SER A 63 -48.73 -27.83 12.95
C SER A 63 -48.05 -27.55 11.61
N SER A 64 -48.86 -27.42 10.56
CA SER A 64 -48.43 -26.74 9.34
C SER A 64 -48.32 -25.25 9.63
N ARG A 65 -47.23 -24.85 10.31
CA ARG A 65 -46.79 -23.45 10.32
C ARG A 65 -45.94 -23.25 9.07
N PRO A 66 -46.35 -22.46 8.06
CA PRO A 66 -45.40 -21.99 7.08
C PRO A 66 -44.36 -21.15 7.86
N SER A 67 -43.10 -21.57 7.79
CA SER A 67 -41.98 -20.80 8.29
C SER A 67 -41.87 -19.53 7.45
N LEU A 68 -42.66 -18.51 7.82
CA LEU A 68 -42.59 -17.15 7.30
C LEU A 68 -41.47 -16.37 8.00
N TRP A 69 -40.38 -17.08 8.33
CA TRP A 69 -39.12 -16.48 8.70
C TRP A 69 -38.29 -16.58 7.45
N SER A 70 -38.55 -15.61 6.57
CA SER A 70 -37.60 -15.17 5.55
C SER A 70 -36.21 -15.31 6.15
N HIS A 71 -35.33 -15.96 5.41
CA HIS A 71 -33.91 -15.95 5.69
C HIS A 71 -33.51 -14.48 5.91
N PHE A 72 -33.44 -14.04 7.17
CA PHE A 72 -32.42 -13.10 7.57
C PHE A 72 -31.13 -13.89 7.44
N GLY A 73 -30.71 -14.08 6.19
CA GLY A 73 -29.33 -14.34 5.86
C GLY A 73 -28.61 -13.09 6.33
N GLY A 74 -28.25 -13.06 7.61
CA GLY A 74 -27.33 -12.07 8.13
C GLY A 74 -26.14 -12.14 7.20
N GLN A 75 -25.94 -11.06 6.43
CA GLN A 75 -24.77 -10.94 5.56
C GLN A 75 -23.57 -11.32 6.43
N LYS A 76 -22.90 -12.40 6.04
CA LYS A 76 -21.62 -12.78 6.63
C LYS A 76 -20.68 -11.62 6.30
N ARG A 77 -20.57 -10.64 7.19
CA ARG A 77 -19.61 -9.54 7.09
C ARG A 77 -18.23 -10.13 7.41
N THR A 78 -17.67 -10.82 6.43
CA THR A 78 -16.35 -11.46 6.54
C THR A 78 -15.23 -10.60 5.97
N MET A 79 -15.54 -9.38 5.53
CA MET A 79 -14.52 -8.42 5.09
C MET A 79 -13.93 -7.71 6.31
N PHE A 80 -12.61 -7.82 6.46
CA PHE A 80 -11.84 -7.12 7.48
C PHE A 80 -10.85 -6.19 6.79
N ILE A 81 -11.02 -4.89 6.99
CA ILE A 81 -10.17 -3.87 6.38
C ILE A 81 -9.04 -3.54 7.36
N GLN A 82 -7.79 -3.69 6.92
CA GLN A 82 -6.62 -3.28 7.70
C GLN A 82 -6.21 -1.85 7.33
N THR A 83 -5.52 -1.15 8.23
CA THR A 83 -5.01 0.19 7.94
C THR A 83 -3.51 0.28 8.20
N GLN A 84 -2.80 1.04 7.38
CA GLN A 84 -1.37 1.33 7.54
C GLN A 84 -1.11 2.83 7.40
N SER A 85 -0.24 3.36 8.26
CA SER A 85 0.22 4.75 8.19
C SER A 85 1.20 4.95 7.05
N THR A 86 1.12 6.09 6.38
CA THR A 86 2.10 6.54 5.38
C THR A 86 3.05 7.59 6.00
N PRO A 87 4.17 7.93 5.34
CA PRO A 87 4.99 9.08 5.74
C PRO A 87 4.23 10.43 5.73
N ASN A 88 3.14 10.52 4.96
CA ASN A 88 2.27 11.69 4.91
C ASN A 88 1.18 11.60 6.00
N PRO A 89 1.16 12.47 7.02
CA PRO A 89 0.19 12.40 8.12
C PRO A 89 -1.27 12.64 7.68
N LEU A 90 -1.47 13.25 6.51
CA LEU A 90 -2.79 13.47 5.91
C LEU A 90 -3.27 12.27 5.10
N SER A 91 -2.44 11.25 4.88
CA SER A 91 -2.77 10.08 4.07
C SER A 91 -2.72 8.78 4.86
N LEU A 92 -3.71 7.92 4.65
CA LEU A 92 -3.81 6.60 5.29
C LEU A 92 -4.19 5.53 4.27
N MET A 93 -3.54 4.37 4.35
CA MET A 93 -3.82 3.21 3.50
C MET A 93 -4.84 2.29 4.15
N PHE A 94 -5.73 1.74 3.33
CA PHE A 94 -6.80 0.81 3.68
C PHE A 94 -6.69 -0.45 2.81
N TYR A 95 -6.54 -1.61 3.45
CA TYR A 95 -6.39 -2.90 2.78
C TYR A 95 -7.68 -3.72 2.95
N PRO A 96 -8.57 -3.78 1.94
CA PRO A 96 -9.82 -4.54 2.01
C PRO A 96 -9.66 -6.07 1.99
N GLY A 97 -8.44 -6.58 1.75
CA GLY A 97 -8.18 -8.01 1.61
C GLY A 97 -8.68 -8.60 0.27
N LYS A 98 -8.96 -7.73 -0.70
CA LYS A 98 -9.31 -8.06 -2.09
C LYS A 98 -8.51 -7.15 -3.03
N PRO A 99 -8.17 -7.61 -4.25
CA PRO A 99 -7.61 -6.73 -5.27
C PRO A 99 -8.53 -5.53 -5.53
N VAL A 100 -7.93 -4.34 -5.65
CA VAL A 100 -8.62 -3.07 -5.93
C VAL A 100 -8.44 -2.73 -7.41
N VAL A 101 -7.21 -2.72 -7.91
CA VAL A 101 -6.88 -2.49 -9.32
C VAL A 101 -6.09 -3.68 -9.85
N GLU A 102 -6.52 -4.22 -10.99
CA GLU A 102 -5.75 -5.26 -11.68
C GLU A 102 -4.66 -4.59 -12.54
N GLY A 103 -3.39 -4.86 -12.23
CA GLY A 103 -2.27 -4.52 -13.11
C GLY A 103 -1.75 -3.09 -13.08
N GLY A 104 -2.04 -2.30 -12.03
CA GLY A 104 -1.42 -0.99 -11.85
C GLY A 104 -2.07 -0.19 -10.73
N SER A 105 -2.24 1.10 -10.96
CA SER A 105 -2.79 2.05 -9.99
C SER A 105 -3.71 3.06 -10.66
N ALA A 106 -4.49 3.77 -9.85
CA ALA A 106 -5.32 4.88 -10.32
C ALA A 106 -5.33 6.01 -9.27
N ASP A 107 -5.04 7.23 -9.72
CA ASP A 107 -5.03 8.43 -8.90
C ASP A 107 -6.27 9.28 -9.17
N PHE A 108 -6.92 9.72 -8.10
CA PHE A 108 -8.09 10.60 -8.16
C PHE A 108 -7.80 11.87 -7.34
N PRO A 109 -7.19 12.89 -7.96
CA PRO A 109 -6.83 14.14 -7.28
C PRO A 109 -8.04 14.98 -6.86
N ASN A 110 -9.23 14.73 -7.43
CA ASN A 110 -10.45 15.47 -7.13
C ASN A 110 -11.72 14.64 -7.43
N ALA A 111 -12.87 15.09 -6.92
CA ALA A 111 -14.14 14.39 -7.11
C ALA A 111 -14.57 14.24 -8.58
N ARG A 112 -14.09 15.10 -9.49
CA ARG A 112 -14.39 15.00 -10.93
C ARG A 112 -13.68 13.80 -11.56
N SER A 113 -12.39 13.61 -11.24
CA SER A 113 -11.63 12.44 -11.70
C SER A 113 -12.23 11.11 -11.20
N ALA A 114 -12.91 11.12 -10.05
CA ALA A 114 -13.53 9.94 -9.44
C ALA A 114 -14.81 9.46 -10.14
N MET A 115 -15.35 10.19 -11.13
CA MET A 115 -16.63 9.84 -11.76
C MET A 115 -16.65 8.45 -12.40
N ASN A 116 -15.50 7.96 -12.88
CA ASN A 116 -15.39 6.64 -13.50
C ASN A 116 -15.21 5.49 -12.49
N SER A 117 -15.13 5.77 -11.18
CA SER A 117 -15.06 4.74 -10.14
C SER A 117 -16.18 4.90 -9.11
N PRO A 118 -17.10 3.93 -8.99
CA PRO A 118 -18.13 3.97 -7.96
C PRO A 118 -17.56 4.01 -6.55
N LEU A 119 -16.45 3.29 -6.31
CA LEU A 119 -15.74 3.30 -5.04
C LEU A 119 -15.13 4.68 -4.75
N ALA A 120 -14.41 5.27 -5.71
CA ALA A 120 -13.79 6.58 -5.50
C ALA A 120 -14.86 7.65 -5.28
N LYS A 121 -15.96 7.60 -6.05
CA LYS A 121 -17.10 8.50 -5.89
C LYS A 121 -17.75 8.38 -4.51
N ALA A 122 -17.89 7.16 -3.99
CA ALA A 122 -18.43 6.93 -2.65
C ALA A 122 -17.51 7.52 -1.58
N LEU A 123 -16.19 7.35 -1.73
CA LEU A 123 -15.20 7.94 -0.81
C LEU A 123 -15.23 9.46 -0.87
N PHE A 124 -15.22 10.09 -2.05
CA PHE A 124 -15.36 11.54 -2.17
C PHE A 124 -16.70 12.11 -1.67
N GLY A 125 -17.71 11.26 -1.44
CA GLY A 125 -18.95 11.65 -0.78
C GLY A 125 -18.81 11.89 0.72
N ILE A 126 -17.70 11.46 1.34
CA ILE A 126 -17.37 11.68 2.75
C ILE A 126 -16.70 13.04 2.88
N ASP A 127 -17.23 13.88 3.77
CA ASP A 127 -16.70 15.23 3.99
C ASP A 127 -15.27 15.17 4.57
N GLY A 128 -14.40 16.06 4.06
CA GLY A 128 -13.00 16.12 4.45
C GLY A 128 -12.04 15.19 3.68
N ILE A 129 -12.50 14.41 2.69
CA ILE A 129 -11.62 13.66 1.77
C ILE A 129 -11.21 14.55 0.59
N THR A 130 -9.89 14.68 0.35
CA THR A 130 -9.33 15.56 -0.69
C THR A 130 -8.73 14.81 -1.87
N ARG A 131 -8.21 13.60 -1.66
CA ARG A 131 -7.65 12.74 -2.72
C ARG A 131 -7.90 11.28 -2.38
N VAL A 132 -8.12 10.47 -3.42
CA VAL A 132 -8.22 9.01 -3.31
C VAL A 132 -7.24 8.42 -4.31
N PHE A 133 -6.55 7.36 -3.91
CA PHE A 133 -5.64 6.63 -4.78
C PHE A 133 -5.84 5.13 -4.59
N PHE A 134 -5.85 4.38 -5.69
CA PHE A 134 -5.95 2.93 -5.66
C PHE A 134 -4.63 2.31 -6.10
N GLY A 135 -4.08 1.47 -5.23
CA GLY A 135 -3.03 0.53 -5.58
C GLY A 135 -3.61 -0.82 -6.02
N SER A 136 -2.75 -1.83 -6.09
CA SER A 136 -3.15 -3.18 -6.51
C SER A 136 -4.11 -3.84 -5.51
N ASP A 137 -3.86 -3.73 -4.21
CA ASP A 137 -4.63 -4.37 -3.14
C ASP A 137 -5.01 -3.42 -1.99
N PHE A 138 -4.76 -2.12 -2.16
CA PHE A 138 -5.03 -1.09 -1.16
C PHE A 138 -5.68 0.16 -1.76
N VAL A 139 -6.31 0.93 -0.87
CA VAL A 139 -6.84 2.27 -1.15
C VAL A 139 -6.14 3.25 -0.22
N THR A 140 -5.49 4.27 -0.76
CA THR A 140 -5.01 5.42 0.01
C THR A 140 -6.06 6.53 -0.03
N VAL A 141 -6.38 7.07 1.14
CA VAL A 141 -7.22 8.25 1.27
C VAL A 141 -6.39 9.37 1.87
N THR A 142 -6.46 10.55 1.27
CA THR A 142 -5.90 11.79 1.82
C THR A 142 -7.03 12.68 2.31
N LYS A 143 -6.90 13.20 3.52
CA LYS A 143 -7.87 14.10 4.15
C LYS A 143 -7.42 15.56 4.12
N SER A 144 -8.35 16.48 4.36
CA SER A 144 -8.02 17.88 4.64
C SER A 144 -7.32 18.03 6.00
N GLU A 145 -6.68 19.17 6.21
CA GLU A 145 -6.01 19.45 7.48
C GLU A 145 -6.99 19.55 8.65
N GLU A 146 -8.21 20.04 8.43
CA GLU A 146 -9.22 20.20 9.49
C GLU A 146 -9.94 18.90 9.88
N ALA A 147 -9.96 17.89 9.02
CA ALA A 147 -10.67 16.63 9.29
C ALA A 147 -9.91 15.72 10.27
N SER A 148 -10.63 14.93 11.07
CA SER A 148 -10.03 13.93 11.98
C SER A 148 -10.25 12.50 11.51
N TRP A 149 -9.20 11.68 11.59
CA TRP A 149 -9.26 10.25 11.28
C TRP A 149 -10.24 9.47 12.16
N ASP A 150 -10.56 9.96 13.35
CA ASP A 150 -11.51 9.29 14.26
C ASP A 150 -12.93 9.24 13.70
N PHE A 151 -13.32 10.27 12.94
CA PHE A 151 -14.62 10.35 12.27
C PHE A 151 -14.58 9.75 10.87
N LEU A 152 -13.47 9.97 10.14
CA LEU A 152 -13.32 9.47 8.77
C LEU A 152 -13.23 7.94 8.70
N LYS A 153 -12.51 7.30 9.62
CA LYS A 153 -12.30 5.84 9.57
C LYS A 153 -13.61 5.04 9.54
N PRO A 154 -14.58 5.25 10.46
CA PRO A 154 -15.87 4.59 10.39
C PRO A 154 -16.59 4.75 9.05
N GLU A 155 -16.59 5.95 8.47
CA GLU A 155 -17.27 6.25 7.21
C GLU A 155 -16.57 5.58 6.02
N ILE A 156 -15.24 5.65 5.97
CA ILE A 156 -14.42 5.00 4.93
C ILE A 156 -14.61 3.48 4.98
N PHE A 157 -14.58 2.88 6.17
CA PHE A 157 -14.81 1.45 6.32
C PHE A 157 -16.21 1.06 5.83
N ALA A 158 -17.24 1.84 6.16
CA ALA A 158 -18.59 1.59 5.69
C ALA A 158 -18.67 1.66 4.15
N ALA A 159 -18.09 2.69 3.53
CA ALA A 159 -18.08 2.87 2.09
C ALA A 159 -17.37 1.71 1.36
N ILE A 160 -16.18 1.32 1.82
CA ILE A 160 -15.41 0.21 1.22
C ILE A 160 -16.17 -1.11 1.39
N MET A 161 -16.70 -1.40 2.58
CA MET A 161 -17.45 -2.64 2.83
C MET A 161 -18.72 -2.73 1.99
N ASP A 162 -19.48 -1.64 1.89
CA ASP A 162 -20.70 -1.58 1.09
C ASP A 162 -20.40 -1.81 -0.39
N PHE A 163 -19.39 -1.12 -0.92
CA PHE A 163 -18.93 -1.28 -2.30
C PHE A 163 -18.57 -2.74 -2.61
N PHE A 164 -17.66 -3.35 -1.85
CA PHE A 164 -17.24 -4.73 -2.12
C PHE A 164 -18.31 -5.79 -1.82
N SER A 165 -19.36 -5.44 -1.07
CA SER A 165 -20.52 -6.29 -0.85
C SER A 165 -21.56 -6.16 -1.96
N SER A 166 -21.60 -5.02 -2.65
CA SER A 166 -22.50 -4.77 -3.78
C SER A 166 -22.12 -5.56 -5.04
N GLY A 167 -20.84 -5.90 -5.21
CA GLY A 167 -20.33 -6.57 -6.40
C GLY A 167 -20.18 -5.66 -7.63
N ASN A 168 -20.30 -4.34 -7.45
CA ASN A 168 -20.05 -3.37 -8.51
C ASN A 168 -18.58 -3.41 -8.95
N PRO A 169 -18.29 -3.11 -10.24
CA PRO A 169 -16.91 -2.99 -10.70
C PRO A 169 -16.25 -1.74 -10.12
N VAL A 170 -14.93 -1.80 -9.90
CA VAL A 170 -14.14 -0.68 -9.37
C VAL A 170 -14.09 0.47 -10.37
N PHE A 171 -14.07 0.16 -11.66
CA PHE A 171 -14.16 1.11 -12.77
C PHE A 171 -15.38 0.82 -13.64
N LEU A 172 -16.06 1.86 -14.11
CA LEU A 172 -17.19 1.71 -15.03
C LEU A 172 -16.71 1.40 -16.46
N ASP A 173 -15.62 2.03 -16.86
CA ASP A 173 -14.99 1.80 -18.16
C ASP A 173 -13.87 0.77 -18.06
N SER A 174 -13.80 -0.15 -19.04
CA SER A 174 -12.77 -1.20 -19.06
C SER A 174 -11.39 -0.72 -19.50
N SER A 175 -11.25 0.52 -19.98
CA SER A 175 -9.98 1.07 -20.48
C SER A 175 -9.14 1.78 -19.42
N THR A 176 -9.63 1.91 -18.18
CA THR A 176 -9.00 2.71 -17.13
C THR A 176 -8.14 1.92 -16.15
N ALA A 177 -7.80 0.67 -16.47
CA ALA A 177 -6.96 -0.17 -15.61
C ALA A 177 -5.54 -0.28 -16.15
N ALA A 178 -4.57 -0.08 -15.25
CA ALA A 178 -3.11 -0.10 -15.41
C ALA A 178 -2.49 1.20 -15.95
N ALA A 179 -1.73 1.89 -15.10
CA ALA A 179 -0.68 2.80 -15.54
C ALA A 179 0.34 1.97 -16.35
N MET A 180 0.29 2.12 -17.68
CA MET A 180 1.18 1.46 -18.65
C MET A 180 2.31 2.40 -19.11
N ASP A 181 2.56 3.48 -18.38
CA ASP A 181 3.52 4.53 -18.69
C ASP A 181 4.97 4.03 -18.82
N THR A 182 5.28 2.93 -18.16
CA THR A 182 6.59 2.26 -18.17
C THR A 182 6.67 1.07 -19.12
N ALA A 183 5.64 0.80 -19.93
CA ALA A 183 5.73 -0.20 -20.98
C ALA A 183 6.93 0.14 -21.89
N ILE A 184 7.83 -0.83 -22.06
CA ILE A 184 9.00 -0.68 -22.92
C ILE A 184 8.56 -0.94 -24.36
N HIS A 185 8.80 0.04 -25.22
CA HIS A 185 8.48 -0.02 -26.64
C HIS A 185 9.76 -0.20 -27.48
N GLU A 186 9.61 -0.71 -28.70
CA GLU A 186 10.75 -0.90 -29.62
C GLU A 186 11.44 0.42 -30.00
N ASP A 187 10.71 1.53 -29.95
CA ASP A 187 11.20 2.87 -30.25
C ASP A 187 11.90 3.56 -29.06
N ASP A 188 11.86 2.96 -27.85
CA ASP A 188 12.53 3.52 -26.68
C ASP A 188 14.06 3.40 -26.83
N SER A 189 14.78 4.44 -26.42
CA SER A 189 16.24 4.35 -26.32
C SER A 189 16.64 3.38 -25.19
N GLU A 190 17.86 2.83 -25.26
CA GLU A 190 18.39 1.96 -24.19
C GLU A 190 18.32 2.64 -22.81
N THR A 191 18.58 3.95 -22.77
CA THR A 191 18.47 4.76 -21.55
C THR A 191 17.03 4.83 -21.03
N VAL A 192 16.05 5.08 -21.91
CA VAL A 192 14.63 5.14 -21.53
C VAL A 192 14.14 3.77 -21.05
N ALA A 193 14.50 2.69 -21.75
CA ALA A 193 14.17 1.33 -21.33
C ALA A 193 14.74 1.01 -19.93
N MET A 194 15.99 1.40 -19.67
CA MET A 194 16.62 1.21 -18.36
C MET A 194 15.95 2.05 -17.26
N ILE A 195 15.57 3.30 -17.54
CA ILE A 195 14.80 4.13 -16.62
C ILE A 195 13.47 3.45 -16.28
N LYS A 196 12.69 3.05 -17.30
CA LYS A 196 11.40 2.38 -17.12
C LYS A 196 11.53 1.09 -16.30
N GLU A 197 12.56 0.27 -16.57
CA GLU A 197 12.82 -0.95 -15.80
C GLU A 197 13.11 -0.65 -14.32
N LEU A 198 13.94 0.37 -14.02
CA LEU A 198 14.24 0.75 -12.64
C LEU A 198 13.02 1.30 -11.91
N LEU A 199 12.18 2.08 -12.61
CA LEU A 199 10.94 2.60 -12.05
C LEU A 199 10.05 1.44 -11.60
N GLU A 200 9.81 0.46 -12.48
CA GLU A 200 8.96 -0.69 -12.18
C GLU A 200 9.52 -1.62 -11.12
N THR A 201 10.80 -1.96 -11.20
CA THR A 201 11.37 -3.06 -10.41
C THR A 201 11.84 -2.65 -9.02
N ARG A 202 12.12 -1.35 -8.80
CA ARG A 202 12.70 -0.87 -7.53
C ARG A 202 11.97 0.32 -6.94
N ILE A 203 11.64 1.31 -7.76
CA ILE A 203 11.11 2.58 -7.25
C ILE A 203 9.64 2.44 -6.90
N ARG A 204 8.78 2.05 -7.85
CA ARG A 204 7.33 1.91 -7.64
C ARG A 204 6.97 1.02 -6.45
N PRO A 205 7.61 -0.15 -6.22
CA PRO A 205 7.34 -0.95 -5.02
C PRO A 205 7.55 -0.16 -3.72
N ALA A 206 8.64 0.62 -3.62
CA ALA A 206 8.90 1.44 -2.44
C ALA A 206 7.91 2.61 -2.31
N VAL A 207 7.50 3.23 -3.43
CA VAL A 207 6.52 4.33 -3.39
C VAL A 207 5.11 3.83 -3.03
N GLN A 208 4.75 2.64 -3.49
CA GLN A 208 3.47 1.99 -3.18
C GLN A 208 3.40 1.55 -1.71
N ASP A 209 4.51 1.10 -1.12
CA ASP A 209 4.62 0.85 0.32
C ASP A 209 4.36 2.13 1.15
N ASP A 210 4.67 3.30 0.59
CA ASP A 210 4.37 4.62 1.16
C ASP A 210 2.97 5.15 0.80
N GLY A 211 2.16 4.37 0.07
CA GLY A 211 0.77 4.68 -0.25
C GLY A 211 0.55 5.59 -1.46
N GLY A 212 1.55 5.72 -2.33
CA GLY A 212 1.45 6.48 -3.58
C GLY A 212 1.94 5.69 -4.80
N ASP A 213 2.18 6.42 -5.88
CA ASP A 213 2.85 5.89 -7.06
C ASP A 213 3.54 7.02 -7.81
N ILE A 214 4.25 6.67 -8.87
CA ILE A 214 4.81 7.62 -9.82
C ILE A 214 4.37 7.26 -11.24
N GLU A 215 4.21 8.29 -12.07
CA GLU A 215 3.92 8.16 -13.48
C GLU A 215 5.05 8.80 -14.29
N TYR A 216 5.66 8.03 -15.17
CA TYR A 216 6.71 8.45 -16.08
C TYR A 216 6.15 9.39 -17.16
N ARG A 217 6.68 10.61 -17.23
CA ARG A 217 6.26 11.62 -18.22
C ARG A 217 7.26 11.78 -19.37
N GLY A 218 8.51 11.37 -19.18
CA GLY A 218 9.50 11.37 -20.24
C GLY A 218 10.93 11.58 -19.75
N PHE A 219 11.86 11.52 -20.69
CA PHE A 219 13.27 11.78 -20.47
C PHE A 219 13.79 12.68 -21.59
N ASP A 220 14.47 13.75 -21.22
CA ASP A 220 15.16 14.63 -22.16
C ASP A 220 16.64 14.20 -22.27
N PRO A 221 17.07 13.66 -23.43
CA PRO A 221 18.43 13.18 -23.61
C PRO A 221 19.48 14.30 -23.71
N ASP A 222 19.09 15.53 -24.05
CA ASP A 222 20.02 16.66 -24.18
C ASP A 222 20.38 17.24 -22.81
N THR A 223 19.40 17.30 -21.91
CA THR A 223 19.58 17.82 -20.55
C THR A 223 19.84 16.73 -19.50
N GLY A 224 19.45 15.48 -19.79
CA GLY A 224 19.51 14.36 -18.86
C GLY A 224 18.41 14.40 -17.79
N VAL A 225 17.31 15.13 -18.01
CA VAL A 225 16.23 15.31 -17.04
C VAL A 225 15.15 14.25 -17.22
N VAL A 226 14.80 13.55 -16.13
CA VAL A 226 13.65 12.64 -16.08
C VAL A 226 12.45 13.36 -15.48
N LYS A 227 11.31 13.37 -16.18
CA LYS A 227 10.06 13.96 -15.70
C LYS A 227 9.15 12.89 -15.13
N LEU A 228 8.67 13.10 -13.91
CA LEU A 228 7.75 12.20 -13.22
C LEU A 228 6.56 12.98 -12.66
N LYS A 229 5.36 12.40 -12.71
CA LYS A 229 4.22 12.85 -11.91
C LYS A 229 4.13 12.00 -10.64
N MET A 230 3.94 12.65 -9.49
CA MET A 230 3.73 11.97 -8.20
C MET A 230 2.23 11.76 -7.97
N GLN A 231 1.84 10.59 -7.49
CA GLN A 231 0.44 10.19 -7.27
C GLN A 231 0.20 9.74 -5.81
N GLY A 232 -1.08 9.71 -5.40
CA GLY A 232 -1.47 9.25 -4.06
C GLY A 232 -0.85 10.04 -2.91
N ALA A 233 -0.38 9.34 -1.87
CA ALA A 233 0.17 9.96 -0.65
C ALA A 233 1.39 10.86 -0.91
N CYS A 234 2.08 10.64 -2.03
CA CYS A 234 3.29 11.35 -2.43
C CYS A 234 2.99 12.69 -3.14
N SER A 235 1.74 12.89 -3.56
CA SER A 235 1.31 14.14 -4.19
C SER A 235 0.82 15.16 -3.14
N GLY A 236 1.09 16.45 -3.38
CA GLY A 236 0.57 17.55 -2.56
C GLY A 236 1.19 17.74 -1.16
N CYS A 237 2.19 16.94 -0.77
CA CYS A 237 2.90 17.08 0.51
C CYS A 237 4.33 17.59 0.28
N PRO A 238 4.68 18.85 0.64
CA PRO A 238 6.00 19.42 0.35
C PRO A 238 7.18 18.66 0.98
N SER A 239 6.99 18.09 2.17
CA SER A 239 8.04 17.31 2.84
C SER A 239 8.25 15.94 2.20
N SER A 240 7.15 15.28 1.81
CA SER A 240 7.19 13.94 1.20
C SER A 240 7.69 14.01 -0.24
N SER A 241 7.26 15.01 -1.02
CA SER A 241 7.66 15.15 -2.42
C SER A 241 9.15 15.44 -2.57
N VAL A 242 9.73 16.29 -1.71
CA VAL A 242 11.18 16.59 -1.74
C VAL A 242 12.02 15.37 -1.39
N THR A 243 11.64 14.64 -0.34
CA THR A 243 12.39 13.46 0.11
C THR A 243 12.31 12.34 -0.92
N LEU A 244 11.12 12.06 -1.43
CA LEU A 244 10.90 11.03 -2.44
C LEU A 244 11.64 11.37 -3.74
N LYS A 245 11.49 12.61 -4.24
CA LYS A 245 12.20 13.09 -5.43
C LYS A 245 13.70 12.88 -5.29
N SER A 246 14.29 13.28 -4.16
CA SER A 246 15.73 13.14 -3.91
C SER A 246 16.14 11.66 -3.87
N GLY A 247 15.30 10.79 -3.28
CA GLY A 247 15.54 9.34 -3.27
C GLY A 247 15.54 8.72 -4.67
N ILE A 248 14.56 9.09 -5.49
CA ILE A 248 14.42 8.63 -6.89
C ILE A 248 15.60 9.14 -7.73
N GLU A 249 15.91 10.43 -7.64
CA GLU A 249 17.02 11.06 -8.38
C GLU A 249 18.35 10.38 -8.08
N ASN A 250 18.68 10.18 -6.80
CA ASN A 250 19.91 9.49 -6.40
C ASN A 250 19.98 8.06 -6.95
N MET A 251 18.86 7.35 -6.98
CA MET A 251 18.80 5.98 -7.49
C MET A 251 19.01 5.95 -9.00
N LEU A 252 18.29 6.79 -9.75
CA LEU A 252 18.40 6.86 -11.19
C LEU A 252 19.81 7.30 -11.63
N MET A 253 20.38 8.33 -11.01
CA MET A 253 21.75 8.79 -11.31
C MET A 253 22.81 7.72 -11.01
N HIS A 254 22.56 6.83 -10.04
CA HIS A 254 23.50 5.75 -9.70
C HIS A 254 23.53 4.65 -10.76
N TYR A 255 22.35 4.25 -11.26
CA TYR A 255 22.22 3.13 -12.20
C TYR A 255 22.22 3.57 -13.67
N VAL A 256 21.86 4.81 -13.98
CA VAL A 256 21.75 5.40 -15.32
C VAL A 256 22.60 6.68 -15.39
N PRO A 257 23.89 6.60 -15.78
CA PRO A 257 24.82 7.74 -15.78
C PRO A 257 24.39 8.95 -16.63
N GLU A 258 23.51 8.73 -17.61
CA GLU A 258 22.91 9.73 -18.49
C GLU A 258 21.93 10.64 -17.73
N VAL A 259 21.29 10.14 -16.68
CA VAL A 259 20.37 10.92 -15.85
C VAL A 259 21.16 11.91 -14.99
N LYS A 260 20.75 13.19 -15.03
CA LYS A 260 21.37 14.29 -14.28
C LYS A 260 20.49 14.84 -13.17
N SER A 261 19.17 14.80 -13.35
CA SER A 261 18.20 15.22 -12.35
C SER A 261 16.82 14.64 -12.64
N VAL A 262 15.94 14.72 -11.65
CA VAL A 262 14.51 14.42 -11.78
C VAL A 262 13.73 15.71 -11.61
N GLU A 263 12.63 15.86 -12.33
CA GLU A 263 11.68 16.96 -12.17
C GLU A 263 10.26 16.43 -11.98
N GLN A 264 9.51 17.10 -11.11
CA GLN A 264 8.10 16.79 -10.91
C GLN A 264 7.26 17.58 -11.90
N GLU A 265 6.43 16.88 -12.67
CA GLU A 265 5.43 17.47 -13.55
C GLU A 265 4.06 17.38 -12.90
N LEU A 266 3.32 18.49 -12.89
CA LEU A 266 1.97 18.59 -12.36
C LEU A 266 1.00 18.82 -13.52
N ASP A 267 -0.15 18.16 -13.48
CA ASP A 267 -1.19 18.37 -14.47
C ASP A 267 -1.83 19.77 -14.27
N GLU A 268 -2.32 20.37 -15.36
CA GLU A 268 -2.91 21.72 -15.35
C GLU A 268 -4.10 21.84 -14.37
N ASP A 269 -4.87 20.77 -14.21
CA ASP A 269 -6.00 20.68 -13.28
C ASP A 269 -5.60 20.56 -11.81
N GLU A 270 -4.32 20.32 -11.50
CA GLU A 270 -3.76 20.21 -10.15
C GLU A 270 -2.98 21.46 -9.73
N GLN A 271 -2.91 22.50 -10.56
CA GLN A 271 -2.29 23.76 -10.17
C GLN A 271 -3.11 24.42 -9.05
N PRO A 272 -2.50 24.72 -7.89
CA PRO A 272 -3.20 25.48 -6.86
C PRO A 272 -3.52 26.85 -7.48
N ALA A 273 -4.77 27.29 -7.35
CA ALA A 273 -5.20 28.64 -7.72
C ALA A 273 -4.48 29.68 -6.85
N LEU A 274 -3.21 29.92 -7.11
CA LEU A 274 -2.38 30.94 -6.51
C LEU A 274 -2.08 31.96 -7.59
N THR A 275 -3.01 32.91 -7.74
CA THR A 275 -2.78 34.35 -7.99
C THR A 275 -4.11 35.04 -8.29
N GLY A 276 -4.94 35.17 -7.25
CA GLY A 276 -5.85 36.31 -7.19
C GLY A 276 -5.04 37.56 -6.85
N ALA A 277 -4.30 38.09 -7.82
CA ALA A 277 -3.80 39.47 -7.70
C ALA A 277 -5.04 40.40 -7.75
N PRO A 278 -5.17 41.37 -6.84
CA PRO A 278 -6.25 42.34 -6.94
C PRO A 278 -6.03 43.13 -8.23
N HIS A 279 -6.99 43.03 -9.15
CA HIS A 279 -7.11 44.02 -10.21
C HIS A 279 -7.34 45.39 -9.56
N GLU A 280 -6.51 46.32 -10.01
CA GLU A 280 -6.36 47.74 -9.64
C GLU A 280 -7.68 48.51 -9.49
#